data_AF-A0A1A9M907-F1
#
_entry.id   AF-A0A1A9M907-F1
#
_cell.length_a   1.000
_cell.length_b   1.000
_cell.length_c   1.000
_cell.angle_alpha   90.00
_cell.angle_beta   90.00
_cell.angle_gamma   90.00
#
_symmetry.space_group_name_H-M   'P 1'
#
loop_
_entity.id
_entity.type
_entity.pdbx_description
1 polymer ?
#
loop_
_entity_poly.entity_id
_entity_poly.type
_entity_poly.pdbx_seq_one_letter_code
_entity_poly.pdbx_strand_id
1 'polypeptide(L)'
;MRVKTILSLAALCIALAACGKPDQPAQTSNASTSALTTPAPATAERNAAAMPPDHAANSKPPPVSQEARRYLCPQGPNACRVSGPLVANSDAEAQWLWMHGYPTEDELARLETLNLDQLKAESQAGNKAATVIYGKKTAVAGQFYKGIGILRRAAVAGNLYAYYGLSDVYISDTEHKNLVDSMAHLRLAYLLGDAKASAVIASRDLSSVENVVADERAASLHKTFSKYQRPSPRPLE
;
A
#
# COMPACT_ATOMS: atom_id res chain seq x y z
N MET A 1 28.62 49.53 25.10
CA MET A 1 27.46 50.44 25.00
C MET A 1 26.19 49.62 24.90
N ARG A 2 25.19 49.96 25.72
CA ARG A 2 23.87 49.33 25.83
C ARG A 2 22.86 50.05 24.94
N VAL A 3 21.98 49.31 24.27
CA VAL A 3 20.55 49.60 24.02
C VAL A 3 19.91 48.20 23.83
N LYS A 4 19.16 47.55 24.73
CA LYS A 4 17.94 47.81 25.53
C LYS A 4 16.63 47.95 24.73
N THR A 5 15.75 46.96 24.97
CA THR A 5 14.26 47.01 25.05
C THR A 5 13.46 47.03 23.72
N ILE A 6 12.31 46.34 23.52
CA ILE A 6 11.17 45.94 24.37
C ILE A 6 10.42 44.70 23.79
N LEU A 7 9.84 43.88 24.68
CA LEU A 7 8.85 42.80 24.47
C LEU A 7 7.45 43.32 24.05
N SER A 8 6.64 42.50 23.37
CA SER A 8 5.19 42.48 23.60
C SER A 8 4.56 41.11 23.28
N LEU A 9 4.03 40.49 24.33
CA LEU A 9 3.11 39.34 24.36
C LEU A 9 1.69 39.81 23.96
N ALA A 10 0.92 38.95 23.28
CA ALA A 10 -0.53 38.91 23.46
C ALA A 10 -1.05 37.49 23.19
N ALA A 11 -1.44 36.81 24.27
CA ALA A 11 -2.24 35.61 24.26
C ALA A 11 -3.72 36.00 24.13
N LEU A 12 -4.48 35.29 23.30
CA LEU A 12 -5.94 35.37 23.29
C LEU A 12 -6.52 33.96 23.49
N CYS A 13 -6.86 33.67 24.74
CA CYS A 13 -7.78 32.59 25.10
C CYS A 13 -9.20 33.14 25.03
N ILE A 14 -10.10 32.46 24.31
CA ILE A 14 -11.54 32.63 24.48
C ILE A 14 -12.12 31.25 24.77
N ALA A 15 -12.64 31.10 25.98
CA ALA A 15 -13.51 30.01 26.41
C ALA A 15 -14.81 30.61 26.95
N LEU A 16 -15.85 29.75 26.98
CA LEU A 16 -17.20 29.88 27.56
C LEU A 16 -18.31 30.23 26.56
N ALA A 17 -19.21 29.30 26.29
CA ALA A 17 -20.35 29.02 27.17
C ALA A 17 -21.19 27.84 26.65
N ALA A 18 -21.67 27.03 27.60
CA ALA A 18 -22.61 25.93 27.41
C ALA A 18 -24.07 26.40 27.56
N CYS A 19 -24.98 25.45 27.27
CA CYS A 19 -26.40 25.34 27.65
C CYS A 19 -27.44 25.70 26.58
N GLY A 20 -28.28 24.70 26.25
CA GLY A 20 -29.55 24.88 25.54
C GLY A 20 -30.07 23.63 24.84
N LYS A 21 -30.79 22.77 25.56
CA LYS A 21 -31.84 21.86 25.07
C LYS A 21 -32.96 21.91 26.13
N PRO A 22 -34.22 21.55 25.82
CA PRO A 22 -34.82 21.12 24.56
C PRO A 22 -36.04 21.99 24.16
N ASP A 23 -36.59 21.80 22.96
CA ASP A 23 -38.04 21.96 22.77
C ASP A 23 -38.52 21.18 21.54
N GLN A 24 -39.62 20.47 21.75
CA GLN A 24 -40.40 19.68 20.80
C GLN A 24 -41.62 20.50 20.40
N PRO A 25 -42.14 20.32 19.16
CA PRO A 25 -43.59 20.28 19.03
C PRO A 25 -44.10 19.12 18.17
N ALA A 26 -45.01 18.39 18.81
CA ALA A 26 -46.34 17.96 18.37
C ALA A 26 -46.62 17.48 16.93
N GLN A 27 -47.19 16.27 16.92
CA GLN A 27 -47.99 15.60 15.90
C GLN A 27 -49.26 16.36 15.51
N THR A 28 -49.72 16.15 14.27
CA THR A 28 -51.11 15.92 13.81
C THR A 28 -50.96 15.31 12.40
N SER A 29 -51.68 14.30 11.91
CA SER A 29 -53.08 13.93 12.11
C SER A 29 -53.33 12.45 11.78
N ASN A 30 -54.26 11.91 12.58
CA ASN A 30 -55.36 11.02 12.23
C ASN A 30 -55.13 9.52 11.99
N ALA A 31 -55.61 8.81 13.00
CA ALA A 31 -55.94 7.40 13.07
C ALA A 31 -57.05 6.97 12.10
N SER A 32 -57.03 5.69 11.75
CA SER A 32 -58.24 4.83 11.75
C SER A 32 -57.84 3.37 11.96
N THR A 33 -58.09 2.92 13.19
CA THR A 33 -58.77 1.67 13.62
C THR A 33 -58.30 0.30 13.11
N SER A 34 -57.92 -0.52 14.09
CA SER A 34 -57.66 -1.97 14.10
C SER A 34 -58.71 -2.84 13.38
N ALA A 35 -58.27 -3.97 12.80
CA ALA A 35 -58.40 -5.30 13.40
C ALA A 35 -57.94 -6.44 12.44
N LEU A 36 -57.23 -7.41 13.04
CA LEU A 36 -56.97 -8.81 12.68
C LEU A 36 -57.10 -9.28 11.22
N THR A 37 -56.10 -10.01 10.72
CA THR A 37 -56.10 -11.48 10.48
C THR A 37 -54.85 -11.88 9.65
N THR A 38 -54.04 -12.81 10.14
CA THR A 38 -53.07 -13.61 9.34
C THR A 38 -53.59 -15.06 9.30
N PRO A 39 -53.16 -15.98 8.41
CA PRO A 39 -52.25 -15.88 7.26
C PRO A 39 -52.71 -16.67 5.99
N ALA A 40 -52.03 -16.49 4.85
CA ALA A 40 -51.84 -17.55 3.85
C ALA A 40 -50.57 -17.26 3.01
N PRO A 41 -49.76 -18.29 2.66
CA PRO A 41 -48.48 -18.10 1.99
C PRO A 41 -48.66 -18.10 0.47
N ALA A 42 -48.17 -17.06 -0.21
CA ALA A 42 -47.99 -17.09 -1.65
C ALA A 42 -46.52 -17.43 -1.94
N THR A 43 -46.31 -18.67 -2.41
CA THR A 43 -45.08 -19.12 -3.07
C THR A 43 -44.81 -18.23 -4.28
N ALA A 44 -43.85 -17.31 -4.12
CA ALA A 44 -43.23 -16.63 -5.25
C ALA A 44 -41.98 -17.43 -5.65
N GLU A 45 -42.14 -18.27 -6.67
CA GLU A 45 -41.04 -18.81 -7.47
C GLU A 45 -40.23 -17.63 -8.02
N ARG A 46 -39.11 -17.32 -7.36
CA ARG A 46 -38.12 -16.41 -7.91
C ARG A 46 -37.19 -17.24 -8.79
N ASN A 47 -37.46 -17.21 -10.10
CA ASN A 47 -36.56 -17.69 -11.14
C ASN A 47 -35.18 -17.03 -10.97
N ALA A 48 -34.29 -17.70 -10.24
CA ALA A 48 -32.85 -17.47 -10.34
C ALA A 48 -32.39 -18.15 -11.62
N ALA A 49 -32.34 -17.39 -12.71
CA ALA A 49 -31.63 -17.82 -13.90
C ALA A 49 -30.15 -18.01 -13.52
N ALA A 50 -29.77 -19.26 -13.26
CA ALA A 50 -28.38 -19.66 -13.16
C ALA A 50 -27.71 -19.34 -14.51
N MET A 51 -26.68 -18.50 -14.50
CA MET A 51 -25.84 -18.31 -15.68
C MET A 51 -25.15 -19.65 -16.00
N PRO A 52 -25.15 -20.09 -17.27
CA PRO A 52 -24.50 -21.33 -17.67
C PRO A 52 -22.96 -21.23 -17.45
N PRO A 53 -22.32 -22.29 -16.94
CA PRO A 53 -20.90 -22.29 -16.61
C PRO A 53 -20.06 -22.67 -17.83
N ASP A 54 -20.01 -21.86 -18.89
CA ASP A 54 -19.28 -22.28 -20.11
C ASP A 54 -18.44 -21.20 -20.84
N HIS A 55 -18.08 -20.10 -20.17
CA HIS A 55 -17.21 -19.09 -20.80
C HIS A 55 -15.91 -18.72 -20.07
N ALA A 56 -15.53 -19.45 -19.01
CA ALA A 56 -14.29 -19.15 -18.28
C ALA A 56 -13.02 -19.87 -18.79
N ALA A 57 -13.11 -20.80 -19.76
CA ALA A 57 -12.04 -21.78 -19.97
C ALA A 57 -11.14 -21.59 -21.21
N ASN A 58 -11.29 -20.53 -22.03
CA ASN A 58 -10.46 -20.39 -23.24
C ASN A 58 -10.03 -18.95 -23.60
N SER A 59 -9.91 -18.09 -22.60
CA SER A 59 -9.25 -16.80 -22.78
C SER A 59 -7.73 -17.03 -22.71
N LYS A 60 -7.09 -17.17 -23.87
CA LYS A 60 -5.62 -17.15 -23.95
C LYS A 60 -5.14 -15.91 -23.18
N PRO A 61 -4.23 -16.05 -22.20
CA PRO A 61 -3.75 -14.90 -21.44
C PRO A 61 -3.22 -13.85 -22.42
N PRO A 62 -3.47 -12.56 -22.16
CA PRO A 62 -2.92 -11.51 -23.00
C PRO A 62 -1.40 -11.69 -23.13
N PRO A 63 -0.82 -11.46 -24.32
CA PRO A 63 0.61 -11.61 -24.51
C PRO A 63 1.37 -10.69 -23.56
N VAL A 64 2.29 -11.28 -22.79
CA VAL A 64 3.18 -10.54 -21.88
C VAL A 64 4.06 -9.57 -22.67
N SER A 65 4.21 -8.35 -22.17
CA SER A 65 5.08 -7.37 -22.83
C SER A 65 6.53 -7.87 -22.86
N GLN A 66 7.31 -7.44 -23.86
CA GLN A 66 8.71 -7.82 -23.96
C GLN A 66 9.50 -7.38 -22.70
N GLU A 67 9.10 -6.27 -22.10
CA GLU A 67 9.67 -5.75 -20.86
C GLU A 67 9.38 -6.67 -19.67
N ALA A 68 8.16 -7.18 -19.57
CA ALA A 68 7.72 -8.05 -18.50
C ALA A 68 8.34 -9.46 -18.59
N ARG A 69 8.69 -9.95 -19.78
CA ARG A 69 9.40 -11.23 -19.93
C ARG A 69 10.75 -11.27 -19.21
N ARG A 70 11.38 -10.11 -18.95
CA ARG A 70 12.66 -10.01 -18.24
C ARG A 70 12.57 -10.37 -16.74
N TYR A 71 11.36 -10.49 -16.20
CA TYR A 71 11.15 -10.93 -14.81
C TYR A 71 11.01 -12.44 -14.68
N LEU A 72 10.81 -13.16 -15.79
CA LEU A 72 10.63 -14.61 -15.76
C LEU A 72 11.89 -15.30 -15.27
N CYS A 73 11.70 -16.32 -14.43
CA CYS A 73 12.75 -17.22 -14.00
C CYS A 73 13.53 -17.76 -15.23
N PRO A 74 14.86 -17.58 -15.30
CA PRO A 74 15.66 -17.99 -16.46
C PRO A 74 15.72 -19.52 -16.64
N GLN A 75 15.45 -20.28 -15.56
CA GLN A 75 15.38 -21.75 -15.59
C GLN A 75 14.00 -22.28 -16.03
N GLY A 76 13.09 -21.39 -16.47
CA GLY A 76 11.75 -21.71 -16.93
C GLY A 76 10.67 -21.56 -15.85
N PRO A 77 9.38 -21.62 -16.23
CA PRO A 77 8.25 -21.55 -15.29
C PRO A 77 8.37 -22.61 -14.20
N ASN A 78 8.01 -22.27 -12.96
CA ASN A 78 8.13 -23.14 -11.77
C ASN A 78 9.55 -23.57 -11.34
N ALA A 79 10.61 -23.23 -12.07
CA ALA A 79 11.97 -23.62 -11.68
C ALA A 79 12.51 -22.78 -10.50
N CYS A 80 11.95 -21.60 -10.26
CA CYS A 80 12.28 -20.70 -9.16
C CYS A 80 11.22 -20.73 -8.03
N ARG A 81 10.80 -21.91 -7.56
CA ARG A 81 9.79 -22.04 -6.48
C ARG A 81 10.09 -21.23 -5.22
N VAL A 82 11.38 -21.03 -4.92
CA VAL A 82 11.85 -20.15 -3.84
C VAL A 82 12.57 -18.95 -4.48
N SER A 83 11.81 -18.12 -5.20
CA SER A 83 12.32 -16.88 -5.78
C SER A 83 12.13 -15.71 -4.83
N GLY A 84 13.07 -14.76 -4.86
CA GLY A 84 12.89 -13.46 -4.24
C GLY A 84 11.75 -12.65 -4.86
N PRO A 85 11.40 -11.49 -4.28
CA PRO A 85 10.24 -10.70 -4.70
C PRO A 85 10.32 -10.19 -6.15
N LEU A 86 11.52 -10.18 -6.75
CA LEU A 86 11.81 -9.60 -8.08
C LEU A 86 11.66 -10.59 -9.24
N VAL A 87 11.50 -11.88 -8.97
CA VAL A 87 11.42 -12.92 -10.00
C VAL A 87 9.98 -13.42 -10.09
N ALA A 88 9.52 -13.61 -11.33
CA ALA A 88 8.24 -14.20 -11.67
C ALA A 88 8.39 -15.66 -12.09
N ASN A 89 7.44 -16.48 -11.67
CA ASN A 89 7.33 -17.86 -12.07
C ASN A 89 6.39 -18.03 -13.28
N SER A 90 5.44 -17.10 -13.46
CA SER A 90 4.49 -17.09 -14.58
C SER A 90 4.52 -15.78 -15.37
N ASP A 91 4.02 -15.85 -16.60
CA ASP A 91 3.77 -14.72 -17.49
C ASP A 91 2.88 -13.63 -16.83
N ALA A 92 1.84 -14.04 -16.11
CA ALA A 92 0.93 -13.14 -15.41
C ALA A 92 1.63 -12.40 -14.26
N GLU A 93 2.45 -13.11 -13.49
CA GLU A 93 3.24 -12.52 -12.41
C GLU A 93 4.31 -11.56 -12.96
N ALA A 94 4.92 -11.90 -14.09
CA ALA A 94 5.91 -11.07 -14.76
C ALA A 94 5.31 -9.73 -15.23
N GLN A 95 4.10 -9.78 -15.81
CA GLN A 95 3.33 -8.59 -16.17
C GLN A 95 2.95 -7.76 -14.92
N TRP A 96 2.59 -8.44 -13.83
CA TRP A 96 2.26 -7.79 -12.56
C TRP A 96 3.46 -7.03 -11.98
N LEU A 97 4.66 -7.64 -11.96
CA LEU A 97 5.89 -6.99 -11.47
C LEU A 97 6.23 -5.72 -12.24
N TRP A 98 6.18 -5.80 -13.58
CA TRP A 98 6.41 -4.65 -14.45
C TRP A 98 5.40 -3.51 -14.19
N MET A 99 4.11 -3.84 -14.09
CA MET A 99 3.04 -2.87 -13.85
C MET A 99 3.22 -2.13 -12.53
N HIS A 100 3.62 -2.85 -11.48
CA HIS A 100 3.78 -2.35 -10.11
C HIS A 100 5.17 -1.78 -9.80
N GLY A 101 6.02 -1.62 -10.81
CA GLY A 101 7.26 -0.84 -10.72
C GLY A 101 8.43 -1.56 -10.05
N TYR A 102 8.39 -2.89 -9.97
CA TYR A 102 9.53 -3.69 -9.51
C TYR A 102 10.68 -3.60 -10.52
N PRO A 103 11.95 -3.55 -10.10
CA PRO A 103 13.07 -3.78 -10.99
C PRO A 103 13.22 -5.27 -11.31
N THR A 104 13.87 -5.58 -12.42
CA THR A 104 14.53 -6.90 -12.59
C THR A 104 15.79 -6.93 -11.72
N GLU A 105 16.35 -8.12 -11.49
CA GLU A 105 17.58 -8.24 -10.68
C GLU A 105 18.75 -7.48 -11.30
N ASP A 106 18.96 -7.59 -12.62
CA ASP A 106 19.99 -6.86 -13.35
C ASP A 106 19.79 -5.34 -13.29
N GLU A 107 18.54 -4.88 -13.41
CA GLU A 107 18.22 -3.45 -13.33
C GLU A 107 18.46 -2.93 -11.91
N LEU A 108 18.10 -3.69 -10.88
CA LEU A 108 18.39 -3.31 -9.50
C LEU A 108 19.90 -3.21 -9.28
N ALA A 109 20.67 -4.21 -9.71
CA ALA A 109 22.12 -4.22 -9.59
C ALA A 109 22.74 -2.99 -10.28
N ARG A 110 22.30 -2.68 -11.51
CA ARG A 110 22.74 -1.48 -12.25
C ARG A 110 22.39 -0.19 -11.50
N LEU A 111 21.14 -0.02 -11.08
CA LEU A 111 20.66 1.18 -10.38
C LEU A 111 21.42 1.40 -9.06
N GLU A 112 21.77 0.34 -8.34
CA GLU A 112 22.54 0.43 -7.10
C GLU A 112 23.98 0.91 -7.34
N THR A 113 24.52 0.84 -8.56
CA THR A 113 25.84 1.45 -8.89
C THR A 113 25.78 2.94 -9.20
N LEU A 114 24.60 3.48 -9.51
CA LEU A 114 24.44 4.86 -9.93
C LEU A 114 24.55 5.84 -8.75
N ASN A 115 25.06 7.04 -9.03
CA ASN A 115 25.07 8.15 -8.08
C ASN A 115 23.69 8.84 -8.01
N LEU A 116 23.52 9.75 -7.04
CA LEU A 116 22.23 10.42 -6.81
C LEU A 116 21.73 11.25 -8.01
N ASP A 117 22.63 11.90 -8.76
CA ASP A 117 22.24 12.73 -9.90
C ASP A 117 21.77 11.87 -11.08
N GLN A 118 22.45 10.75 -11.33
CA GLN A 118 22.03 9.76 -12.34
C GLN A 118 20.68 9.13 -11.99
N LEU A 119 20.50 8.72 -10.73
CA LEU A 119 19.24 8.15 -10.24
C LEU A 119 18.09 9.15 -10.32
N LYS A 120 18.36 10.42 -10.00
CA LYS A 120 17.38 11.49 -10.14
C LYS A 120 16.99 11.70 -11.59
N ALA A 121 17.95 11.72 -12.51
CA ALA A 121 17.67 11.86 -13.94
C ALA A 121 16.80 10.72 -14.48
N GLU A 122 17.12 9.47 -14.14
CA GLU A 122 16.31 8.31 -14.54
C GLU A 122 14.92 8.30 -13.90
N SER A 123 14.81 8.70 -12.63
CA SER A 123 13.51 8.89 -11.95
C SER A 123 12.66 9.93 -12.68
N GLN A 124 13.26 11.05 -13.09
CA GLN A 124 12.59 12.12 -13.85
C GLN A 124 12.21 11.68 -15.27
N ALA A 125 12.94 10.74 -15.87
CA ALA A 125 12.58 10.09 -17.13
C ALA A 125 11.45 9.06 -16.99
N GLY A 126 10.93 8.82 -15.78
CA GLY A 126 9.80 7.92 -15.53
C GLY A 126 10.20 6.50 -15.14
N ASN A 127 11.48 6.22 -14.89
CA ASN A 127 11.89 4.92 -14.37
C ASN A 127 11.39 4.75 -12.92
N LYS A 128 10.37 3.90 -12.75
CA LYS A 128 9.72 3.61 -11.45
C LYS A 128 10.71 3.00 -10.45
N ALA A 129 11.57 2.08 -10.89
CA ALA A 129 12.57 1.46 -10.03
C ALA A 129 13.66 2.46 -9.62
N ALA A 130 14.16 3.26 -10.56
CA ALA A 130 15.14 4.32 -10.27
C ALA A 130 14.59 5.33 -9.24
N THR A 131 13.29 5.63 -9.30
CA THR A 131 12.61 6.49 -8.30
C THR A 131 12.71 5.91 -6.89
N VAL A 132 12.57 4.60 -6.73
CA VAL A 132 12.69 3.93 -5.43
C VAL A 132 14.14 3.98 -4.95
N ILE A 133 15.11 3.63 -5.79
CA ILE A 133 16.53 3.64 -5.41
C ILE A 133 17.02 5.06 -5.11
N TYR A 134 16.58 6.06 -5.90
CA TYR A 134 16.82 7.47 -5.64
C TYR A 134 16.29 7.89 -4.25
N GLY A 135 15.04 7.51 -3.92
CA GLY A 135 14.43 7.79 -2.63
C GLY A 135 15.20 7.15 -1.47
N LYS A 136 15.59 5.88 -1.60
CA LYS A 136 16.40 5.15 -0.61
C LYS A 136 17.74 5.84 -0.35
N LYS A 137 18.53 6.07 -1.40
CA LYS A 137 19.85 6.69 -1.28
C LYS A 137 19.76 8.13 -0.78
N THR A 138 18.72 8.87 -1.18
CA THR A 138 18.48 10.23 -0.65
C THR A 138 18.24 10.20 0.85
N ALA A 139 17.44 9.25 1.36
CA ALA A 139 17.18 9.14 2.79
C ALA A 139 18.47 8.83 3.57
N VAL A 140 19.19 7.79 3.15
CA VAL A 140 20.42 7.31 3.81
C VAL A 140 21.58 8.32 3.73
N ALA A 141 21.59 9.20 2.71
CA ALA A 141 22.56 10.28 2.60
C ALA A 141 22.27 11.50 3.52
N GLY A 142 21.52 11.32 4.60
CA GLY A 142 21.19 12.37 5.58
C GLY A 142 20.01 13.26 5.21
N GLN A 143 19.28 12.95 4.12
CA GLN A 143 18.04 13.66 3.75
C GLN A 143 16.82 12.77 3.98
N PHE A 144 16.72 12.18 5.17
CA PHE A 144 15.73 11.17 5.55
C PHE A 144 14.30 11.51 5.08
N TYR A 145 13.73 12.62 5.55
CA TYR A 145 12.35 13.01 5.22
C TYR A 145 12.12 13.27 3.74
N LYS A 146 13.14 13.75 3.02
CA LYS A 146 13.06 13.97 1.57
C LYS A 146 13.00 12.62 0.84
N GLY A 147 13.86 11.68 1.22
CA GLY A 147 13.86 10.32 0.68
C GLY A 147 12.54 9.58 0.97
N ILE A 148 12.05 9.64 2.21
CA ILE A 148 10.72 9.12 2.58
C ILE A 148 9.63 9.78 1.75
N GLY A 149 9.69 11.09 1.52
CA GLY A 149 8.72 11.81 0.68
C GLY A 149 8.69 11.32 -0.77
N ILE A 150 9.86 11.00 -1.35
CA ILE A 150 9.96 10.41 -2.70
C ILE A 150 9.30 9.03 -2.73
N LEU A 151 9.67 8.16 -1.80
CA LEU A 151 9.16 6.79 -1.71
C LEU A 151 7.64 6.77 -1.47
N ARG A 152 7.13 7.63 -0.60
CA ARG A 152 5.71 7.73 -0.31
C ARG A 152 4.89 8.14 -1.53
N ARG A 153 5.38 9.11 -2.31
CA ARG A 153 4.72 9.50 -3.57
C ARG A 153 4.75 8.37 -4.60
N ALA A 154 5.85 7.63 -4.69
CA ALA A 154 5.93 6.48 -5.58
C ALA A 154 4.91 5.39 -5.20
N ALA A 155 4.81 5.04 -3.92
CA ALA A 155 3.84 4.06 -3.43
C ALA A 155 2.39 4.49 -3.71
N VAL A 156 2.04 5.76 -3.43
CA VAL A 156 0.70 6.32 -3.72
C VAL A 156 0.40 6.32 -5.22
N ALA A 157 1.41 6.45 -6.07
CA ALA A 157 1.29 6.35 -7.53
C ALA A 157 1.18 4.90 -8.05
N GLY A 158 1.07 3.91 -7.15
CA GLY A 158 0.93 2.50 -7.51
C GLY A 158 2.24 1.74 -7.73
N ASN A 159 3.39 2.30 -7.33
CA ASN A 159 4.64 1.55 -7.30
C ASN A 159 4.73 0.73 -6.01
N LEU A 160 4.31 -0.53 -6.03
CA LEU A 160 4.34 -1.39 -4.85
C LEU A 160 5.78 -1.68 -4.38
N TYR A 161 6.77 -1.64 -5.27
CA TYR A 161 8.17 -1.80 -4.87
C TYR A 161 8.67 -0.68 -3.93
N ALA A 162 8.01 0.48 -3.93
CA ALA A 162 8.34 1.56 -3.01
C ALA A 162 8.13 1.19 -1.52
N TYR A 163 7.27 0.21 -1.20
CA TYR A 163 7.13 -0.30 0.16
C TYR A 163 8.38 -1.04 0.65
N TYR A 164 9.08 -1.75 -0.25
CA TYR A 164 10.40 -2.32 0.05
C TYR A 164 11.43 -1.21 0.30
N GLY A 165 11.41 -0.15 -0.51
CA GLY A 165 12.27 1.01 -0.29
C GLY A 165 12.03 1.69 1.06
N LEU A 166 10.76 1.87 1.46
CA LEU A 166 10.40 2.40 2.79
C LEU A 166 10.91 1.47 3.89
N SER A 167 10.70 0.16 3.73
CA SER A 167 11.20 -0.86 4.67
C SER A 167 12.72 -0.77 4.86
N ASP A 168 13.47 -0.70 3.77
CA ASP A 168 14.93 -0.66 3.78
C ASP A 168 15.48 0.60 4.43
N VAL A 169 14.86 1.75 4.18
CA VAL A 169 15.28 3.03 4.78
C VAL A 169 15.15 2.97 6.31
N TYR A 170 14.03 2.45 6.83
CA TYR A 170 13.80 2.35 8.28
C TYR A 170 14.71 1.34 9.00
N ILE A 171 15.40 0.42 8.30
CA ILE A 171 16.41 -0.44 8.94
C ILE A 171 17.84 0.05 8.77
N SER A 172 18.09 0.89 7.77
CA SER A 172 19.43 1.30 7.35
C SER A 172 19.87 2.64 7.94
N ASP A 173 18.93 3.56 8.19
CA ASP A 173 19.23 4.85 8.82
C ASP A 173 19.43 4.67 10.32
N THR A 174 20.61 4.98 10.86
CA THR A 174 20.92 4.76 12.28
C THR A 174 20.15 5.68 13.22
N GLU A 175 19.87 6.91 12.80
CA GLU A 175 19.14 7.89 13.62
C GLU A 175 17.64 7.58 13.64
N HIS A 176 17.10 7.16 12.50
CA HIS A 176 15.68 6.91 12.30
C HIS A 176 15.34 5.42 12.27
N LYS A 177 16.24 4.55 12.78
CA LYS A 177 16.06 3.11 12.75
C LYS A 177 14.78 2.71 13.49
N ASN A 178 13.87 2.06 12.78
CA ASN A 178 12.60 1.62 13.32
C ASN A 178 12.17 0.30 12.65
N LEU A 179 12.38 -0.81 13.36
CA LEU A 179 12.02 -2.14 12.87
C LEU A 179 10.50 -2.27 12.67
N VAL A 180 9.69 -1.70 13.56
CA VAL A 180 8.22 -1.74 13.44
C VAL A 180 7.75 -1.04 12.17
N ASP A 181 8.21 0.19 11.92
CA ASP A 181 7.84 0.92 10.69
C ASP A 181 8.36 0.20 9.45
N SER A 182 9.59 -0.34 9.50
CA SER A 182 10.13 -1.12 8.39
C SER A 182 9.21 -2.28 8.00
N MET A 183 8.71 -3.01 9.01
CA MET A 183 7.86 -4.17 8.84
C MET A 183 6.45 -3.82 8.46
N ALA A 184 5.91 -2.72 8.98
CA ALA A 184 4.59 -2.25 8.65
C ALA A 184 4.47 -1.93 7.14
N HIS A 185 5.53 -1.44 6.51
CA HIS A 185 5.55 -1.22 5.06
C HIS A 185 5.56 -2.53 4.25
N LEU A 186 6.32 -3.55 4.67
CA LEU A 186 6.27 -4.86 4.01
C LEU A 186 4.91 -5.55 4.20
N ARG A 187 4.32 -5.46 5.40
CA ARG A 187 2.96 -5.94 5.67
C ARG A 187 1.93 -5.20 4.81
N LEU A 188 2.10 -3.90 4.61
CA LEU A 188 1.23 -3.15 3.71
C LEU A 188 1.39 -3.60 2.25
N ALA A 189 2.61 -3.89 1.78
CA ALA A 189 2.82 -4.49 0.45
C ALA A 189 2.09 -5.84 0.32
N TYR A 190 2.18 -6.69 1.35
CA TYR A 190 1.45 -7.95 1.42
C TYR A 190 -0.07 -7.76 1.35
N LEU A 191 -0.63 -6.85 2.17
CA LEU A 191 -2.06 -6.52 2.15
C LEU A 191 -2.53 -5.95 0.81
N LEU A 192 -1.66 -5.26 0.09
CA LEU A 192 -1.96 -4.70 -1.24
C LEU A 192 -1.77 -5.71 -2.39
N GLY A 193 -1.37 -6.95 -2.08
CA GLY A 193 -1.37 -8.06 -3.02
C GLY A 193 -0.01 -8.69 -3.27
N ASP A 194 1.10 -8.17 -2.72
CA ASP A 194 2.40 -8.81 -2.90
C ASP A 194 2.62 -9.97 -1.92
N ALA A 195 2.17 -11.17 -2.30
CA ALA A 195 2.32 -12.36 -1.47
C ALA A 195 3.80 -12.67 -1.12
N LYS A 196 4.77 -12.34 -1.99
CA LYS A 196 6.20 -12.62 -1.73
C LYS A 196 6.82 -11.71 -0.67
N ALA A 197 6.15 -10.62 -0.28
CA ALA A 197 6.55 -9.82 0.87
C ALA A 197 6.57 -10.65 2.17
N SER A 198 5.75 -11.71 2.26
CA SER A 198 5.72 -12.62 3.42
C SER A 198 7.07 -13.30 3.71
N ALA A 199 7.82 -13.71 2.67
CA ALA A 199 9.14 -14.30 2.84
C ALA A 199 10.15 -13.27 3.38
N VAL A 200 10.07 -12.02 2.90
CA VAL A 200 10.91 -10.94 3.41
C VAL A 200 10.52 -10.58 4.85
N ILE A 201 9.24 -10.57 5.18
CA ILE A 201 8.75 -10.38 6.56
C ILE A 201 9.34 -11.46 7.48
N ALA A 202 9.26 -12.73 7.08
CA ALA A 202 9.78 -13.85 7.87
C ALA A 202 11.29 -13.76 8.10
N SER A 203 12.05 -13.23 7.14
CA SER A 203 13.51 -13.06 7.27
C SER A 203 13.96 -12.00 8.30
N ARG A 204 13.04 -11.20 8.83
CA ARG A 204 13.34 -10.07 9.73
C ARG A 204 13.31 -10.44 11.22
N ASP A 205 12.99 -11.70 11.54
CA ASP A 205 13.12 -12.31 12.88
C ASP A 205 12.62 -11.44 14.04
N LEU A 206 11.40 -10.93 13.93
CA LEU A 206 10.79 -10.10 14.97
C LEU A 206 10.26 -10.96 16.12
N SER A 207 10.34 -10.41 17.32
CA SER A 207 9.63 -10.96 18.47
C SER A 207 8.11 -10.95 18.25
N SER A 208 7.38 -11.76 19.00
CA SER A 208 5.91 -11.80 18.95
C SER A 208 5.29 -10.42 19.23
N VAL A 209 5.89 -9.63 20.13
CA VAL A 209 5.39 -8.28 20.47
C VAL A 209 5.59 -7.33 19.29
N GLU A 210 6.78 -7.31 18.69
CA GLU A 210 7.04 -6.44 17.53
C GLU A 210 6.18 -6.81 16.32
N ASN A 211 5.86 -8.10 16.16
CA ASN A 211 4.92 -8.53 15.13
C ASN A 211 3.53 -7.90 15.30
N VAL A 212 2.96 -7.97 16.50
CA VAL A 212 1.64 -7.36 16.80
C VAL A 212 1.65 -5.86 16.54
N VAL A 213 2.67 -5.15 17.03
CA VAL A 213 2.76 -3.68 16.84
C VAL A 213 2.93 -3.33 15.35
N ALA A 214 3.69 -4.12 14.60
CA ALA A 214 3.85 -3.91 13.17
C ALA A 214 2.56 -4.22 12.38
N ASP A 215 1.72 -5.16 12.83
CA ASP A 215 0.39 -5.42 12.26
C ASP A 215 -0.57 -4.24 12.50
N GLU A 216 -0.62 -3.73 13.74
CA GLU A 216 -1.41 -2.53 14.07
C GLU A 216 -0.98 -1.32 13.24
N ARG A 217 0.35 -1.15 13.09
CA ARG A 217 0.93 -0.08 12.29
C ARG A 217 0.60 -0.24 10.81
N ALA A 218 0.68 -1.45 10.26
CA ALA A 218 0.30 -1.73 8.88
C ALA A 218 -1.19 -1.45 8.62
N ALA A 219 -2.08 -1.81 9.55
CA ALA A 219 -3.51 -1.50 9.46
C ALA A 219 -3.77 0.02 9.45
N SER A 220 -3.06 0.77 10.31
CA SER A 220 -3.11 2.24 10.33
C SER A 220 -2.60 2.86 9.02
N LEU A 221 -1.51 2.35 8.45
CA LEU A 221 -1.00 2.78 7.15
C LEU A 221 -1.96 2.42 6.01
N HIS A 222 -2.58 1.24 6.03
CA HIS A 222 -3.58 0.86 5.03
C HIS A 222 -4.76 1.85 5.00
N LYS A 223 -5.21 2.30 6.18
CA LYS A 223 -6.25 3.32 6.30
C LYS A 223 -5.79 4.70 5.84
N THR A 224 -4.64 5.16 6.31
CA THR A 224 -4.24 6.58 6.21
C THR A 224 -3.35 6.88 5.02
N PHE A 225 -2.44 5.95 4.69
CA PHE A 225 -1.42 6.13 3.68
C PHE A 225 -1.88 5.62 2.32
N SER A 226 -2.36 4.38 2.22
CA SER A 226 -2.91 3.86 0.96
C SER A 226 -4.39 4.20 0.77
N LYS A 227 -5.06 4.80 1.77
CA LYS A 227 -6.48 5.18 1.72
C LYS A 227 -7.41 4.02 1.33
N TYR A 228 -7.15 2.83 1.89
CA TYR A 228 -7.85 1.60 1.52
C TYR A 228 -7.78 1.29 0.03
N GLN A 229 -6.63 1.58 -0.60
CA GLN A 229 -6.36 1.16 -1.97
C GLN A 229 -6.74 -0.31 -2.14
N ARG A 230 -7.54 -0.60 -3.17
CA ARG A 230 -7.93 -1.97 -3.47
C ARG A 230 -6.67 -2.80 -3.74
N PRO A 231 -6.54 -3.98 -3.10
CA PRO A 231 -5.45 -4.88 -3.41
C PRO A 231 -5.42 -5.20 -4.91
N SER A 232 -4.22 -5.33 -5.47
CA SER A 232 -3.98 -5.90 -6.79
C SER A 232 -3.19 -7.18 -6.57
N PRO A 233 -3.87 -8.32 -6.35
CA PRO A 233 -3.20 -9.56 -5.98
C PRO A 233 -2.14 -9.97 -7.02
N ARG A 234 -0.95 -10.29 -6.54
CA ARG A 234 0.10 -10.93 -7.32
C ARG A 234 -0.41 -12.32 -7.76
N PRO A 235 -0.45 -12.63 -9.07
CA PRO A 235 -0.94 -13.91 -9.57
C PRO A 235 -0.25 -15.09 -8.89
N LEU A 236 -1.05 -16.05 -8.44
CA LEU A 236 -0.58 -17.33 -7.90
C LEU A 236 -0.42 -18.34 -9.05
N GLU A 237 0.45 -19.32 -8.85
CA GLU A 237 0.56 -20.52 -9.69
C GLU A 237 -0.10 -21.73 -9.05
#